data_AF-A0A2R2MQR9-F1
#
_entry.id   AF-A0A2R2MQR9-F1
#
_cell.length_a   1.000
_cell.length_b   1.000
_cell.length_c   1.000
_cell.angle_alpha   90.00
_cell.angle_beta   90.00
_cell.angle_gamma   90.00
#
_symmetry.space_group_name_H-M   'P 1'
#
loop_
_entity.id
_entity.type
_entity.pdbx_description
1 polymer ?
#
loop_
_entity_poly.entity_id
_entity_poly.type
_entity_poly.pdbx_seq_one_letter_code
_entity_poly.pdbx_strand_id
1 'polypeptide(L)'
;MFLEDLFQKLRESGVPLDLAGDGRSDSPGHSAKYGGYTIIEQKLNKILDIQLVQSNEVGSSNACELEGLKRCVRQLAVQGLNLSSIVTDRHKQINAYIRDDLTQNMRIAANMKHYFDIWHVSKGLKKKLDALCRSKGFEDVALWKKAIINHMYFCAASVPEGEAELLLTKWKSVVNHIHNVHDHDNPLYPTCDHGPLVNEEDRDKEWLVPGTPQSVRLEEILEAPNLCRDIKRLSPRYQTSSLEAFHSLIIHFAPKHTHFSWLGQLTRYYLAALHYNENSERMQAVTENGQPRWSIRFPKYKKGGYTVRKEKTQPTYNYTDTILQRLQQEFSHSPAQLRDSIQEVHQNQPDTLSSDMDVPDKRQAVQQHVHRFADH
;
A
#
# COMPACT_ATOMS: atom_id res chain seq x y z
N MET A 1 13.70 -12.50 15.76
CA MET A 1 14.88 -11.89 16.40
C MET A 1 15.36 -10.53 15.87
N PHE A 2 15.53 -10.26 14.57
CA PHE A 2 15.91 -8.89 14.12
C PHE A 2 14.89 -7.80 14.49
N LEU A 3 13.63 -8.19 14.58
CA LEU A 3 12.55 -7.34 15.05
C LEU A 3 12.23 -7.62 16.52
N GLU A 4 12.94 -8.50 17.24
CA GLU A 4 12.61 -8.80 18.66
C GLU A 4 12.73 -7.54 19.51
N ASP A 5 13.85 -6.83 19.36
CA ASP A 5 14.09 -5.58 20.09
C ASP A 5 13.04 -4.53 19.72
N LEU A 6 12.63 -4.49 18.44
CA LEU A 6 11.57 -3.58 17.98
C LEU A 6 10.22 -3.97 18.60
N PHE A 7 9.84 -5.24 18.53
CA PHE A 7 8.60 -5.76 19.09
C PHE A 7 8.57 -5.62 20.60
N GLN A 8 9.69 -5.82 21.29
CA GLN A 8 9.83 -5.57 22.71
C GLN A 8 9.58 -4.10 23.03
N LYS A 9 10.25 -3.16 22.34
CA LYS A 9 10.02 -1.72 22.51
C LYS A 9 8.56 -1.33 22.26
N LEU A 10 7.95 -1.90 21.20
CA LEU A 10 6.55 -1.64 20.87
C LEU A 10 5.60 -2.18 21.95
N ARG A 11 5.84 -3.41 22.43
CA ARG A 11 5.08 -3.99 23.56
C ARG A 11 5.20 -3.14 24.82
N GLU A 12 6.42 -2.77 25.19
CA GLU A 12 6.73 -1.99 26.40
C GLU A 12 6.12 -0.59 26.35
N SER A 13 5.99 0.01 25.15
CA SER A 13 5.32 1.30 24.99
C SER A 13 3.83 1.23 25.35
N GLY A 14 3.19 0.06 25.21
CA GLY A 14 1.76 -0.13 25.40
C GLY A 14 0.87 0.64 24.41
N VAL A 15 1.45 1.38 23.45
CA VAL A 15 0.72 2.21 22.49
C VAL A 15 0.21 1.33 21.34
N PRO A 16 -1.10 1.32 21.06
CA PRO A 16 -1.63 0.60 19.90
C PRO A 16 -1.06 1.14 18.58
N LEU A 17 -0.78 0.23 17.65
CA LEU A 17 -0.02 0.51 16.42
C LEU A 17 -0.89 1.04 15.29
N ASP A 18 -0.38 2.00 14.53
CA ASP A 18 -1.00 2.45 13.29
C ASP A 18 -0.29 1.81 12.12
N LEU A 19 -1.00 0.92 11.43
CA LEU A 19 -0.43 0.08 10.39
C LEU A 19 -0.84 0.54 8.99
N ALA A 20 -0.02 0.20 8.00
CA ALA A 20 -0.53 0.02 6.65
C ALA A 20 -0.12 -1.35 6.11
N GLY A 21 -0.98 -1.90 5.25
CA GLY A 21 -0.74 -3.19 4.60
C GLY A 21 -1.01 -3.12 3.10
N ASP A 22 -0.12 -3.73 2.32
CA ASP A 22 -0.26 -3.82 0.86
C ASP A 22 0.34 -5.12 0.32
N GLY A 23 -0.29 -5.61 -0.75
CA GLY A 23 0.09 -6.79 -1.47
C GLY A 23 0.96 -6.52 -2.69
N ARG A 24 1.80 -7.48 -3.04
CA ARG A 24 2.50 -7.52 -4.33
C ARG A 24 2.47 -8.91 -4.92
N SER A 25 2.37 -9.00 -6.22
CA SER A 25 2.55 -10.25 -6.95
C SER A 25 3.88 -10.25 -7.72
N ASP A 26 4.64 -11.32 -7.55
CA ASP A 26 5.95 -11.53 -8.17
C ASP A 26 5.90 -12.73 -9.13
N SER A 27 6.03 -12.45 -10.42
CA SER A 27 6.40 -13.42 -11.46
C SER A 27 6.90 -12.74 -12.73
N PRO A 28 7.88 -13.34 -13.44
CA PRO A 28 8.03 -13.15 -14.88
C PRO A 28 6.83 -13.80 -15.60
N GLY A 29 6.14 -13.05 -16.48
CA GLY A 29 5.02 -13.59 -17.28
C GLY A 29 3.64 -13.57 -16.59
N HIS A 30 2.66 -14.26 -17.18
CA HIS A 30 1.22 -14.18 -16.83
C HIS A 30 0.76 -15.10 -15.68
N SER A 31 1.66 -15.78 -14.97
CA SER A 31 1.33 -16.68 -13.84
C SER A 31 2.09 -16.28 -12.56
N ALA A 32 1.48 -15.41 -11.75
CA ALA A 32 2.03 -15.01 -10.46
C ALA A 32 2.12 -16.21 -9.49
N LYS A 33 3.32 -16.81 -9.40
CA LYS A 33 3.60 -17.93 -8.48
C LYS A 33 3.60 -17.49 -7.02
N TYR A 34 4.17 -16.32 -6.72
CA TYR A 34 4.28 -15.82 -5.35
C TYR A 34 3.53 -14.49 -5.18
N GLY A 35 2.77 -14.39 -4.10
CA GLY A 35 2.29 -13.13 -3.53
C GLY A 35 3.07 -12.79 -2.25
N GLY A 36 3.50 -11.54 -2.13
CA GLY A 36 4.02 -10.97 -0.90
C GLY A 36 3.00 -10.04 -0.27
N TYR A 37 2.83 -10.08 1.06
CA TYR A 37 2.07 -9.06 1.79
C TYR A 37 2.98 -8.44 2.84
N THR A 38 2.99 -7.11 2.92
CA THR A 38 3.85 -6.37 3.82
C THR A 38 3.01 -5.58 4.81
N ILE A 39 3.36 -5.60 6.10
CA ILE A 39 2.84 -4.67 7.10
C ILE A 39 3.95 -3.72 7.56
N ILE A 40 3.64 -2.42 7.57
CA ILE A 40 4.50 -1.36 8.09
C ILE A 40 3.81 -0.66 9.27
N GLU A 41 4.57 -0.35 10.32
CA GLU A 41 4.15 0.58 11.37
C GLU A 41 4.44 2.01 10.91
N GLN A 42 3.41 2.84 10.89
CA GLN A 42 3.41 4.12 10.19
C GLN A 42 4.12 5.25 10.97
N LYS A 43 4.14 5.20 12.30
CA LYS A 43 4.80 6.24 13.12
C LYS A 43 6.31 6.14 13.05
N LEU A 44 6.83 4.92 13.17
CA LEU A 44 8.25 4.59 13.14
C LEU A 44 8.76 4.38 11.71
N ASN A 45 7.85 4.19 10.75
CA ASN A 45 8.15 3.86 9.37
C ASN A 45 9.07 2.62 9.29
N LYS A 46 8.66 1.55 9.98
CA LYS A 46 9.38 0.26 10.05
C LYS A 46 8.48 -0.88 9.59
N ILE A 47 9.00 -1.72 8.70
CA ILE A 47 8.39 -2.98 8.31
C ILE A 47 8.36 -3.89 9.53
N LEU A 48 7.17 -4.35 9.90
CA LEU A 48 6.97 -5.29 11.01
C LEU A 48 6.92 -6.73 10.52
N ASP A 49 6.40 -6.95 9.31
CA ASP A 49 6.34 -8.29 8.76
C ASP A 49 6.22 -8.29 7.23
N ILE A 50 6.70 -9.37 6.63
CA ILE A 50 6.51 -9.67 5.22
C ILE A 50 6.24 -11.17 5.04
N GLN A 51 5.10 -11.49 4.45
CA GLN A 51 4.64 -12.87 4.28
C GLN A 51 4.66 -13.25 2.81
N LEU A 52 5.34 -14.35 2.48
CA LEU A 52 5.36 -14.94 1.15
C LEU A 52 4.33 -16.07 1.09
N VAL A 53 3.45 -16.02 0.08
CA VAL A 53 2.42 -17.03 -0.18
C VAL A 53 2.56 -17.51 -1.61
N GLN A 54 2.70 -18.82 -1.82
CA GLN A 54 2.64 -19.44 -3.13
C GLN A 54 1.17 -19.67 -3.55
N SER A 55 0.85 -19.46 -4.82
CA SER A 55 -0.52 -19.48 -5.32
C SER A 55 -1.26 -20.81 -5.14
N ASN A 56 -0.56 -21.94 -5.13
CA ASN A 56 -1.16 -23.26 -4.87
C ASN A 56 -1.56 -23.45 -3.40
N GLU A 57 -0.93 -22.76 -2.45
CA GLU A 57 -1.34 -22.80 -1.02
C GLU A 57 -2.78 -22.28 -0.81
N VAL A 58 -3.26 -21.44 -1.73
CA VAL A 58 -4.52 -20.68 -1.61
C VAL A 58 -5.39 -20.78 -2.85
N GLY A 59 -5.06 -21.68 -3.78
CA GLY A 59 -5.78 -21.94 -5.02
C GLY A 59 -5.69 -20.87 -6.12
N SER A 60 -5.25 -19.64 -5.82
CA SER A 60 -5.03 -18.61 -6.85
C SER A 60 -4.10 -17.49 -6.39
N SER A 61 -3.45 -16.82 -7.34
CA SER A 61 -2.62 -15.64 -7.07
C SER A 61 -3.39 -14.48 -6.44
N ASN A 62 -4.68 -14.33 -6.75
CA ASN A 62 -5.54 -13.30 -6.17
C ASN A 62 -5.80 -13.54 -4.67
N ALA A 63 -5.81 -14.81 -4.23
CA ALA A 63 -6.04 -15.16 -2.83
C ALA A 63 -4.78 -14.98 -1.96
N CYS A 64 -3.58 -14.91 -2.56
CA CYS A 64 -2.32 -14.74 -1.84
C CYS A 64 -2.30 -13.48 -0.98
N GLU A 65 -2.91 -12.39 -1.45
CA GLU A 65 -2.92 -11.11 -0.74
C GLU A 65 -3.66 -11.21 0.60
N LEU A 66 -4.86 -11.80 0.58
CA LEU A 66 -5.67 -12.00 1.78
C LEU A 66 -4.97 -12.93 2.77
N GLU A 67 -4.41 -14.04 2.29
CA GLU A 67 -3.70 -14.99 3.14
C GLU A 67 -2.43 -14.38 3.73
N GLY A 68 -1.71 -13.57 2.97
CA GLY A 68 -0.55 -12.82 3.45
C GLY A 68 -0.93 -11.88 4.61
N LEU A 69 -2.02 -11.11 4.49
CA LEU A 69 -2.53 -10.28 5.58
C LEU A 69 -2.87 -11.13 6.82
N LYS A 70 -3.58 -12.25 6.64
CA LYS A 70 -3.92 -13.16 7.74
C LYS A 70 -2.68 -13.68 8.47
N ARG A 71 -1.63 -14.05 7.73
CA ARG A 71 -0.35 -14.49 8.30
C ARG A 71 0.32 -13.36 9.09
N CYS A 72 0.38 -12.15 8.53
CA CYS A 72 0.97 -11.01 9.22
C CYS A 72 0.25 -10.69 10.53
N VAL A 73 -1.08 -10.64 10.51
CA VAL A 73 -1.87 -10.35 11.71
C VAL A 73 -1.69 -11.45 12.77
N ARG A 74 -1.68 -12.73 12.38
CA ARG A 74 -1.38 -13.83 13.31
C ARG A 74 -0.01 -13.65 13.97
N GLN A 75 1.00 -13.24 13.20
CA GLN A 75 2.32 -12.98 13.73
C GLN A 75 2.32 -11.80 14.73
N LEU A 76 1.62 -10.70 14.42
CA LEU A 76 1.47 -9.58 15.35
C LEU A 76 0.75 -10.00 16.65
N ALA A 77 -0.22 -10.92 16.56
CA ALA A 77 -0.91 -11.47 17.71
C ALA A 77 0.01 -12.32 18.60
N VAL A 78 0.84 -13.18 18.01
CA VAL A 78 1.89 -13.95 18.71
C VAL A 78 2.85 -12.99 19.43
N GLN A 79 3.17 -11.87 18.78
CA GLN A 79 4.05 -10.84 19.34
C GLN A 79 3.38 -9.94 20.38
N GLY A 80 2.07 -10.11 20.65
CA GLY A 80 1.33 -9.32 21.64
C GLY A 80 1.16 -7.85 21.29
N LEU A 81 1.13 -7.50 20.01
CA LEU A 81 1.06 -6.12 19.53
C LEU A 81 -0.40 -5.70 19.26
N ASN A 82 -0.89 -4.71 20.00
CA ASN A 82 -2.25 -4.18 19.82
C ASN A 82 -2.33 -3.19 18.65
N LEU A 83 -3.46 -3.16 17.95
CA LEU A 83 -3.66 -2.39 16.73
C LEU A 83 -4.65 -1.22 16.97
N SER A 84 -4.20 -0.01 16.66
CA SER A 84 -5.02 1.21 16.64
C SER A 84 -5.78 1.33 15.31
N SER A 85 -5.05 1.23 14.20
CA SER A 85 -5.62 1.36 12.87
C SER A 85 -4.84 0.54 11.85
N ILE A 86 -5.50 0.24 10.73
CA ILE A 86 -4.86 -0.28 9.52
C ILE A 86 -5.34 0.49 8.30
N VAL A 87 -4.40 0.92 7.46
CA VAL A 87 -4.66 1.50 6.15
C VAL A 87 -4.40 0.45 5.07
N THR A 88 -5.39 0.19 4.22
CA THR A 88 -5.23 -0.74 3.09
C THR A 88 -5.82 -0.17 1.81
N ASP A 89 -5.61 -0.91 0.72
CA ASP A 89 -6.37 -0.77 -0.51
C ASP A 89 -7.85 -1.12 -0.36
N ARG A 90 -8.63 -0.82 -1.41
CA ARG A 90 -10.06 -1.15 -1.48
C ARG A 90 -10.34 -2.59 -1.91
N HIS A 91 -9.49 -3.54 -1.51
CA HIS A 91 -9.64 -4.94 -1.89
C HIS A 91 -10.84 -5.58 -1.17
N LYS A 92 -11.83 -6.08 -1.92
CA LYS A 92 -13.12 -6.52 -1.38
C LYS A 92 -12.99 -7.63 -0.32
N GLN A 93 -12.11 -8.61 -0.55
CA GLN A 93 -11.96 -9.73 0.38
C GLN A 93 -11.24 -9.32 1.66
N ILE A 94 -10.25 -8.42 1.57
CA ILE A 94 -9.57 -7.84 2.75
C ILE A 94 -10.56 -7.01 3.56
N ASN A 95 -11.38 -6.20 2.90
CA ASN A 95 -12.42 -5.41 3.57
C ASN A 95 -13.43 -6.28 4.32
N ALA A 96 -13.84 -7.40 3.72
CA ALA A 96 -14.74 -8.35 4.37
C ALA A 96 -14.06 -9.03 5.56
N TYR A 97 -12.84 -9.56 5.36
CA TYR A 97 -12.06 -10.18 6.42
C TYR A 97 -11.85 -9.26 7.62
N ILE A 98 -11.46 -8.00 7.38
CA ILE A 98 -11.21 -7.05 8.47
C ILE A 98 -12.49 -6.80 9.28
N ARG A 99 -13.62 -6.59 8.60
CA ARG A 99 -14.92 -6.27 9.23
C ARG A 99 -15.54 -7.47 9.95
N ASP A 100 -15.55 -8.62 9.29
CA ASP A 100 -16.35 -9.78 9.67
C ASP A 100 -15.58 -10.75 10.58
N ASP A 101 -14.24 -10.74 10.52
CA ASP A 101 -13.40 -11.68 11.27
C ASP A 101 -12.38 -10.97 12.16
N LEU A 102 -11.49 -10.13 11.60
CA LEU A 102 -10.37 -9.57 12.35
C LEU A 102 -10.83 -8.76 13.57
N THR A 103 -11.73 -7.80 13.39
CA THR A 103 -12.20 -6.95 14.50
C THR A 103 -13.14 -7.69 15.45
N GLN A 104 -13.74 -8.81 15.03
CA GLN A 104 -14.69 -9.58 15.85
C GLN A 104 -13.98 -10.65 16.69
N ASN A 105 -12.95 -11.29 16.13
CA ASN A 105 -12.39 -12.54 16.64
C ASN A 105 -10.97 -12.39 17.19
N MET A 106 -10.25 -11.29 16.91
CA MET A 106 -8.89 -11.09 17.42
C MET A 106 -8.79 -9.95 18.42
N ARG A 107 -8.36 -10.27 19.65
CA ARG A 107 -8.21 -9.30 20.74
C ARG A 107 -7.33 -8.12 20.38
N ILE A 108 -6.25 -8.34 19.62
CA ILE A 108 -5.33 -7.28 19.22
C ILE A 108 -5.97 -6.22 18.33
N ALA A 109 -7.10 -6.53 17.68
CA ALA A 109 -7.75 -5.67 16.70
C ALA A 109 -9.20 -5.28 17.09
N ALA A 110 -9.64 -5.59 18.31
CA ALA A 110 -11.04 -5.39 18.72
C ALA A 110 -11.54 -3.94 18.56
N ASN A 111 -10.67 -2.95 18.77
CA ASN A 111 -10.98 -1.53 18.62
C ASN A 111 -10.34 -0.89 17.38
N MET A 112 -9.73 -1.71 16.51
CA MET A 112 -8.95 -1.22 15.39
C MET A 112 -9.84 -0.53 14.35
N LYS A 113 -9.41 0.63 13.88
CA LYS A 113 -10.06 1.33 12.75
C LYS A 113 -9.47 0.88 11.42
N HIS A 114 -10.33 0.73 10.40
CA HIS A 114 -9.89 0.36 9.06
C HIS A 114 -10.13 1.49 8.06
N TYR A 115 -9.03 2.08 7.59
CA TYR A 115 -9.01 3.18 6.64
C TYR A 115 -8.56 2.75 5.23
N PHE A 116 -8.92 3.56 4.25
CA PHE A 116 -8.48 3.46 2.87
C PHE A 116 -7.40 4.48 2.54
N ASP A 117 -6.45 4.02 1.73
CA ASP A 117 -5.49 4.90 1.09
C ASP A 117 -6.19 5.90 0.16
N ILE A 118 -5.94 7.20 0.37
CA ILE A 118 -6.59 8.29 -0.37
C ILE A 118 -6.14 8.28 -1.84
N TRP A 119 -4.89 7.91 -2.13
CA TRP A 119 -4.39 7.81 -3.49
C TRP A 119 -5.20 6.81 -4.30
N HIS A 120 -5.53 5.64 -3.75
CA HIS A 120 -6.33 4.63 -4.46
C HIS A 120 -7.78 5.09 -4.70
N VAL A 121 -8.38 5.85 -3.78
CA VAL A 121 -9.71 6.46 -3.96
C VAL A 121 -9.67 7.57 -5.02
N SER A 122 -8.75 8.53 -4.86
CA SER A 122 -8.57 9.67 -5.76
C SER A 122 -8.20 9.24 -7.17
N LYS A 123 -7.40 8.19 -7.36
CA LYS A 123 -7.09 7.59 -8.67
C LYS A 123 -8.34 7.03 -9.35
N GLY A 124 -9.21 6.36 -8.58
CA GLY A 124 -10.49 5.87 -9.09
C GLY A 124 -11.41 7.01 -9.52
N LEU A 125 -11.50 8.08 -8.72
CA LEU A 125 -12.26 9.28 -9.07
C LEU A 125 -11.70 9.99 -10.30
N LYS A 126 -10.36 10.20 -10.36
CA LYS A 126 -9.69 10.79 -11.53
C LYS A 126 -10.05 10.09 -12.83
N LYS A 127 -10.08 8.75 -12.84
CA LYS A 127 -10.47 7.99 -14.02
C LYS A 127 -11.90 8.29 -14.48
N LYS A 128 -12.85 8.43 -13.54
CA LYS A 128 -14.24 8.80 -13.84
C LYS A 128 -14.33 10.22 -14.39
N LEU A 129 -13.62 11.16 -13.75
CA LEU A 129 -13.56 12.55 -14.22
C LEU A 129 -12.91 12.64 -15.60
N ASP A 130 -11.80 11.94 -15.84
CA ASP A 130 -11.13 11.89 -17.15
C ASP A 130 -12.04 11.30 -18.24
N ALA A 131 -12.88 10.32 -17.91
CA ALA A 131 -13.86 9.78 -18.85
C ALA A 131 -14.96 10.80 -19.16
N LEU A 132 -15.46 11.52 -18.15
CA LEU A 132 -16.45 12.58 -18.33
C LEU A 132 -15.89 13.71 -19.22
N CYS A 133 -14.69 14.20 -18.93
CA CYS A 133 -14.04 15.30 -19.67
C CYS A 133 -13.74 14.97 -21.13
N ARG A 134 -13.74 13.69 -21.52
CA ARG A 134 -13.55 13.26 -22.92
C ARG A 134 -14.87 13.24 -23.71
N SER A 135 -15.99 13.37 -23.02
CA SER A 135 -17.31 13.43 -23.65
C SER A 135 -17.54 14.82 -24.20
N LYS A 136 -18.06 14.92 -25.42
CA LYS A 136 -18.32 16.20 -26.09
C LYS A 136 -19.25 17.07 -25.23
N GLY A 137 -18.87 18.31 -24.96
CA GLY A 137 -19.64 19.26 -24.15
C GLY A 137 -19.35 19.23 -22.64
N PHE A 138 -18.33 18.49 -22.20
CA PHE A 138 -17.91 18.39 -20.79
C PHE A 138 -16.47 18.86 -20.57
N GLU A 139 -15.91 19.61 -21.51
CA GLU A 139 -14.52 20.08 -21.50
C GLU A 139 -14.23 20.95 -20.26
N ASP A 140 -15.20 21.77 -19.84
CA ASP A 140 -15.08 22.69 -18.69
C ASP A 140 -14.91 21.96 -17.35
N VAL A 141 -15.40 20.71 -17.26
CA VAL A 141 -15.18 19.85 -16.07
C VAL A 141 -13.69 19.56 -15.86
N ALA A 142 -12.89 19.61 -16.92
CA ALA A 142 -11.44 19.36 -16.83
C ALA A 142 -10.73 20.38 -15.95
N LEU A 143 -11.21 21.65 -15.92
CA LEU A 143 -10.67 22.73 -15.10
C LEU A 143 -10.87 22.45 -13.60
N TRP A 144 -11.97 21.79 -13.24
CA TRP A 144 -12.33 21.46 -11.87
C TRP A 144 -11.61 20.23 -11.30
N LYS A 145 -11.07 19.36 -12.16
CA LYS A 145 -10.47 18.07 -11.75
C LYS A 145 -9.38 18.20 -10.68
N LYS A 146 -8.46 19.16 -10.81
CA LYS A 146 -7.37 19.37 -9.83
C LYS A 146 -7.96 19.80 -8.48
N ALA A 147 -8.88 20.75 -8.48
CA ALA A 147 -9.54 21.28 -7.29
C ALA A 147 -10.34 20.19 -6.55
N ILE A 148 -11.13 19.39 -7.27
CA ILE A 148 -11.91 18.28 -6.69
C ILE A 148 -11.01 17.28 -5.97
N ILE A 149 -9.88 16.92 -6.59
CA ILE A 149 -8.95 15.98 -5.98
C ILE A 149 -8.27 16.60 -4.77
N ASN A 150 -7.81 17.84 -4.86
CA ASN A 150 -7.22 18.55 -3.73
C ASN A 150 -8.22 18.67 -2.57
N HIS A 151 -9.50 18.91 -2.86
CA HIS A 151 -10.57 18.96 -1.86
C HIS A 151 -10.72 17.63 -1.13
N MET A 152 -10.61 16.49 -1.82
CA MET A 152 -10.60 15.16 -1.17
C MET A 152 -9.46 15.01 -0.17
N TYR A 153 -8.24 15.43 -0.54
CA TYR A 153 -7.10 15.40 0.38
C TYR A 153 -7.27 16.39 1.54
N PHE A 154 -7.80 17.59 1.27
CA PHE A 154 -8.10 18.60 2.28
C PHE A 154 -9.14 18.07 3.30
N CYS A 155 -10.21 17.44 2.84
CA CYS A 155 -11.23 16.85 3.70
C CYS A 155 -10.60 15.82 4.65
N ALA A 156 -9.82 14.88 4.12
CA ALA A 156 -9.18 13.85 4.94
C ALA A 156 -8.14 14.43 5.92
N ALA A 157 -7.37 15.44 5.50
CA ALA A 157 -6.32 16.04 6.34
C ALA A 157 -6.86 17.01 7.41
N SER A 158 -8.04 17.61 7.19
CA SER A 158 -8.61 18.62 8.10
C SER A 158 -9.61 18.05 9.11
N VAL A 159 -10.12 16.85 8.88
CA VAL A 159 -11.14 16.23 9.73
C VAL A 159 -10.48 15.34 10.79
N PRO A 160 -10.81 15.50 12.09
CA PRO A 160 -10.32 14.62 13.14
C PRO A 160 -10.64 13.14 12.88
N GLU A 161 -9.77 12.28 13.41
CA GLU A 161 -9.97 10.84 13.33
C GLU A 161 -11.29 10.42 14.02
N GLY A 162 -12.08 9.59 13.34
CA GLY A 162 -13.38 9.10 13.83
C GLY A 162 -14.59 9.94 13.40
N GLU A 163 -14.39 11.15 12.86
CA GLU A 163 -15.47 12.06 12.45
C GLU A 163 -15.94 11.81 11.00
N ALA A 164 -16.38 10.58 10.73
CA ALA A 164 -16.72 10.13 9.37
C ALA A 164 -17.87 10.93 8.73
N GLU A 165 -18.85 11.38 9.51
CA GLU A 165 -19.96 12.20 8.98
C GLU A 165 -19.51 13.62 8.64
N LEU A 166 -18.64 14.22 9.45
CA LEU A 166 -18.04 15.51 9.13
C LEU A 166 -17.19 15.41 7.85
N LEU A 167 -16.43 14.31 7.71
CA LEU A 167 -15.65 14.04 6.51
C LEU A 167 -16.51 13.93 5.25
N LEU A 168 -17.63 13.21 5.33
CA LEU A 168 -18.59 13.16 4.22
C LEU A 168 -19.22 14.53 3.96
N THR A 169 -19.54 15.29 5.00
CA THR A 169 -20.18 16.60 4.88
C THR A 169 -19.27 17.59 4.17
N LYS A 170 -18.00 17.69 4.59
CA LYS A 170 -16.99 18.48 3.90
C LYS A 170 -16.79 18.00 2.47
N TRP A 171 -16.77 16.69 2.22
CA TRP A 171 -16.66 16.18 0.85
C TRP A 171 -17.83 16.67 -0.03
N LYS A 172 -19.07 16.53 0.44
CA LYS A 172 -20.26 16.92 -0.31
C LYS A 172 -20.31 18.42 -0.60
N SER A 173 -19.68 19.26 0.23
CA SER A 173 -19.57 20.70 -0.04
C SER A 173 -18.85 21.02 -1.35
N VAL A 174 -18.11 20.08 -1.94
CA VAL A 174 -17.49 20.25 -3.27
C VAL A 174 -18.52 20.58 -4.35
N VAL A 175 -19.76 20.10 -4.22
CA VAL A 175 -20.86 20.42 -5.15
C VAL A 175 -21.23 21.89 -5.03
N ASN A 176 -21.29 22.42 -3.81
CA ASN A 176 -21.51 23.84 -3.60
C ASN A 176 -20.33 24.66 -4.15
N HIS A 177 -19.10 24.18 -3.96
CA HIS A 177 -17.90 24.87 -4.43
C HIS A 177 -17.88 25.00 -5.95
N ILE A 178 -18.28 23.99 -6.73
CA ILE A 178 -18.31 24.12 -8.21
C ILE A 178 -19.32 25.18 -8.70
N HIS A 179 -20.25 25.62 -7.84
CA HIS A 179 -21.27 26.65 -8.10
C HIS A 179 -21.01 27.98 -7.37
N ASN A 180 -19.83 28.14 -6.77
CA ASN A 180 -19.48 29.30 -5.94
C ASN A 180 -20.35 29.50 -4.69
N VAL A 181 -20.87 28.42 -4.12
CA VAL A 181 -21.64 28.45 -2.87
C VAL A 181 -20.72 28.02 -1.73
N HIS A 182 -20.52 28.91 -0.75
CA HIS A 182 -19.59 28.71 0.38
C HIS A 182 -20.28 28.69 1.75
N ASP A 183 -21.55 29.08 1.79
CA ASP A 183 -22.47 28.86 2.91
C ASP A 183 -23.27 27.58 2.65
N HIS A 184 -23.48 26.78 3.68
CA HIS A 184 -24.02 25.43 3.55
C HIS A 184 -25.15 25.21 4.55
N ASP A 185 -26.22 24.56 4.09
CA ASP A 185 -27.38 24.24 4.93
C ASP A 185 -27.08 23.18 6.00
N ASN A 186 -25.94 22.49 5.90
CA ASN A 186 -25.58 21.42 6.83
C ASN A 186 -24.90 22.00 8.09
N PRO A 187 -25.49 21.82 9.29
CA PRO A 187 -24.96 22.39 10.53
C PRO A 187 -23.61 21.79 10.96
N LEU A 188 -23.20 20.62 10.44
CA LEU A 188 -21.88 20.04 10.73
C LEU A 188 -20.74 20.80 10.03
N TYR A 189 -21.04 21.50 8.93
CA TYR A 189 -20.08 22.29 8.19
C TYR A 189 -20.81 23.45 7.51
N PRO A 190 -21.21 24.48 8.27
CA PRO A 190 -22.12 25.52 7.78
C PRO A 190 -21.43 26.54 6.85
N THR A 191 -20.10 26.67 6.94
CA THR A 191 -19.31 27.59 6.11
C THR A 191 -17.93 26.99 5.82
N CYS A 192 -17.29 27.46 4.76
CA CYS A 192 -15.97 26.97 4.35
C CYS A 192 -14.84 27.39 5.31
N ASP A 193 -13.89 26.49 5.57
CA ASP A 193 -12.70 26.73 6.42
C ASP A 193 -11.62 27.63 5.77
N HIS A 194 -11.92 28.24 4.62
CA HIS A 194 -10.95 29.02 3.86
C HIS A 194 -11.50 30.39 3.48
N GLY A 195 -10.60 31.39 3.45
CA GLY A 195 -10.87 32.65 2.78
C GLY A 195 -10.81 32.51 1.25
N PRO A 196 -10.84 33.63 0.51
CA PRO A 196 -10.65 33.62 -0.93
C PRO A 196 -9.35 32.93 -1.33
N LEU A 197 -9.41 32.02 -2.31
CA LEU A 197 -8.22 31.39 -2.85
C LEU A 197 -7.34 32.46 -3.49
N VAL A 198 -6.06 32.52 -3.13
CA VAL A 198 -5.11 33.56 -3.56
C VAL A 198 -4.37 33.22 -4.85
N ASN A 199 -4.28 31.94 -5.22
CA ASN A 199 -3.58 31.53 -6.43
C ASN A 199 -4.44 31.77 -7.67
N GLU A 200 -3.90 32.46 -8.67
CA GLU A 200 -4.57 32.72 -9.95
C GLU A 200 -4.99 31.41 -10.64
N GLU A 201 -4.15 30.38 -10.68
CA GLU A 201 -4.50 29.06 -11.25
C GLU A 201 -5.73 28.40 -10.58
N ASP A 202 -5.94 28.65 -9.28
CA ASP A 202 -7.07 28.09 -8.55
C ASP A 202 -8.34 28.94 -8.73
N ARG A 203 -8.20 30.20 -9.14
CA ARG A 203 -9.30 31.15 -9.43
C ARG A 203 -9.69 31.20 -10.91
N ASP A 204 -8.79 30.83 -11.81
CA ASP A 204 -8.96 30.96 -13.26
C ASP A 204 -9.76 29.76 -13.82
N LYS A 205 -10.98 29.59 -13.31
CA LYS A 205 -11.96 28.66 -13.83
C LYS A 205 -13.36 29.19 -13.62
N GLU A 206 -14.18 29.08 -14.66
CA GLU A 206 -15.59 29.44 -14.59
C GLU A 206 -16.36 28.47 -13.69
N TRP A 207 -17.26 29.02 -12.89
CA TRP A 207 -18.19 28.25 -12.07
C TRP A 207 -19.18 27.54 -12.99
N LEU A 208 -19.51 26.30 -12.66
CA LEU A 208 -20.54 25.58 -13.39
C LEU A 208 -21.91 26.18 -13.04
N VAL A 209 -22.80 26.26 -14.02
CA VAL A 209 -24.16 26.73 -13.79
C VAL A 209 -25.00 25.56 -13.26
N PRO A 210 -25.67 25.69 -12.10
CA PRO A 210 -26.53 24.64 -11.54
C PRO A 210 -27.57 24.16 -12.55
N GLY A 211 -27.84 22.85 -12.56
CA GLY A 211 -28.85 22.23 -13.44
C GLY A 211 -28.43 22.03 -14.90
N THR A 212 -27.24 22.51 -15.30
CA THR A 212 -26.68 22.17 -16.61
C THR A 212 -26.30 20.69 -16.69
N PRO A 213 -26.27 20.08 -17.89
CA PRO A 213 -25.84 18.69 -18.06
C PRO A 213 -24.45 18.39 -17.45
N GLN A 214 -23.52 19.35 -17.55
CA GLN A 214 -22.18 19.27 -16.98
C GLN A 214 -22.21 19.22 -15.46
N SER A 215 -23.01 20.09 -14.84
CA SER A 215 -23.22 20.15 -13.39
C SER A 215 -23.81 18.84 -12.87
N VAL A 216 -24.96 18.43 -13.41
CA VAL A 216 -25.72 17.27 -12.94
C VAL A 216 -24.89 15.98 -13.06
N ARG A 217 -24.22 15.77 -14.19
CA ARG A 217 -23.35 14.58 -14.37
C ARG A 217 -22.13 14.60 -13.45
N LEU A 218 -21.57 15.76 -13.16
CA LEU A 218 -20.46 15.87 -12.23
C LEU A 218 -20.92 15.58 -10.81
N GLU A 219 -22.04 16.14 -10.37
CA GLU A 219 -22.68 15.87 -9.08
C GLU A 219 -22.94 14.37 -8.87
N GLU A 220 -23.52 13.69 -9.86
CA GLU A 220 -23.74 12.23 -9.83
C GLU A 220 -22.45 11.44 -9.57
N ILE A 221 -21.31 11.88 -10.13
CA ILE A 221 -20.01 11.24 -9.91
C ILE A 221 -19.49 11.54 -8.50
N LEU A 222 -19.61 12.79 -8.04
CA LEU A 222 -19.07 13.26 -6.76
C LEU A 222 -19.86 12.73 -5.57
N GLU A 223 -21.18 12.56 -5.73
CA GLU A 223 -22.08 12.06 -4.69
C GLU A 223 -22.41 10.56 -4.82
N ALA A 224 -21.79 9.86 -5.78
CA ALA A 224 -22.03 8.44 -6.02
C ALA A 224 -21.99 7.63 -4.70
N PRO A 225 -23.00 6.80 -4.38
CA PRO A 225 -23.13 6.17 -3.07
C PRO A 225 -21.90 5.37 -2.62
N ASN A 226 -21.25 4.67 -3.55
CA ASN A 226 -20.02 3.93 -3.27
C ASN A 226 -18.83 4.86 -2.96
N LEU A 227 -18.73 6.00 -3.67
CA LEU A 227 -17.69 6.99 -3.37
C LEU A 227 -17.92 7.59 -1.98
N CYS A 228 -19.14 8.03 -1.67
CA CYS A 228 -19.48 8.57 -0.35
C CYS A 228 -19.18 7.58 0.78
N ARG A 229 -19.42 6.28 0.57
CA ARG A 229 -19.04 5.23 1.53
C ARG A 229 -17.53 5.10 1.71
N ASP A 230 -16.76 5.21 0.64
CA ASP A 230 -15.29 5.17 0.69
C ASP A 230 -14.73 6.45 1.32
N ILE A 231 -15.35 7.62 1.07
CA ILE A 231 -14.97 8.91 1.66
C ILE A 231 -14.98 8.84 3.19
N LYS A 232 -16.01 8.23 3.79
CA LYS A 232 -16.11 8.04 5.24
C LYS A 232 -14.96 7.24 5.86
N ARG A 233 -14.15 6.59 5.04
CA ARG A 233 -13.07 5.68 5.44
C ARG A 233 -11.70 6.17 4.98
N LEU A 234 -11.58 7.39 4.44
CA LEU A 234 -10.26 7.91 4.07
C LEU A 234 -9.37 8.02 5.30
N SER A 235 -8.12 7.59 5.15
CA SER A 235 -7.14 7.71 6.22
C SER A 235 -6.82 9.20 6.49
N PRO A 236 -6.96 9.69 7.73
CA PRO A 236 -6.75 11.11 8.03
C PRO A 236 -5.26 11.50 8.13
N ARG A 237 -4.39 10.54 8.46
CA ARG A 237 -2.97 10.81 8.79
C ARG A 237 -1.99 10.01 7.95
N TYR A 238 -2.22 8.71 7.86
CA TYR A 238 -1.25 7.76 7.31
C TYR A 238 -1.62 7.32 5.88
N GLN A 239 -0.65 6.91 5.08
CA GLN A 239 -0.86 6.47 3.70
C GLN A 239 0.04 5.27 3.39
N THR A 240 -0.19 4.58 2.28
CA THR A 240 0.63 3.45 1.84
C THR A 240 1.89 3.87 1.06
N SER A 241 2.16 5.18 0.90
CA SER A 241 3.31 5.66 0.10
C SER A 241 4.68 5.10 0.55
N SER A 242 4.86 4.83 1.85
CA SER A 242 6.04 4.14 2.37
C SER A 242 6.14 2.68 1.92
N LEU A 243 5.00 1.99 1.79
CA LEU A 243 4.92 0.65 1.21
C LEU A 243 5.25 0.67 -0.28
N GLU A 244 4.78 1.67 -1.04
CA GLU A 244 5.18 1.81 -2.45
C GLU A 244 6.70 1.97 -2.62
N ALA A 245 7.31 2.78 -1.73
CA ALA A 245 8.76 2.96 -1.70
C ALA A 245 9.48 1.66 -1.33
N PHE A 246 8.95 0.90 -0.36
CA PHE A 246 9.47 -0.40 0.02
C PHE A 246 9.31 -1.46 -1.08
N HIS A 247 8.16 -1.52 -1.74
CA HIS A 247 7.91 -2.42 -2.87
C HIS A 247 8.85 -2.11 -4.04
N SER A 248 9.16 -0.83 -4.26
CA SER A 248 10.20 -0.43 -5.21
C SER A 248 11.59 -0.90 -4.77
N LEU A 249 11.93 -0.78 -3.48
CA LEU A 249 13.18 -1.29 -2.92
C LEU A 249 13.33 -2.80 -3.12
N ILE A 250 12.28 -3.58 -2.84
CA ILE A 250 12.31 -5.04 -3.02
C ILE A 250 12.70 -5.42 -4.44
N ILE A 251 12.36 -4.65 -5.48
CA ILE A 251 12.73 -4.97 -6.86
C ILE A 251 14.27 -5.01 -7.04
N HIS A 252 15.03 -4.27 -6.23
CA HIS A 252 16.50 -4.35 -6.24
C HIS A 252 17.01 -5.66 -5.62
N PHE A 253 16.28 -6.21 -4.63
CA PHE A 253 16.65 -7.46 -3.96
C PHE A 253 16.08 -8.69 -4.67
N ALA A 254 14.88 -8.61 -5.23
CA ALA A 254 14.17 -9.66 -5.96
C ALA A 254 13.58 -9.07 -7.26
N PRO A 255 14.37 -8.97 -8.34
CA PRO A 255 13.90 -8.46 -9.61
C PRO A 255 12.82 -9.34 -10.23
N LYS A 256 11.76 -8.73 -10.76
CA LYS A 256 10.61 -9.45 -11.34
C LYS A 256 10.92 -10.34 -12.55
N HIS A 257 12.06 -10.12 -13.21
CA HIS A 257 12.47 -10.89 -14.39
C HIS A 257 13.28 -12.14 -14.03
N THR A 258 13.68 -12.31 -12.77
CA THR A 258 14.45 -13.45 -12.30
C THR A 258 13.56 -14.36 -11.47
N HIS A 259 13.54 -15.65 -11.79
CA HIS A 259 12.86 -16.63 -10.94
C HIS A 259 13.74 -17.02 -9.76
N PHE A 260 13.16 -17.03 -8.55
CA PHE A 260 13.81 -17.49 -7.32
C PHE A 260 13.08 -18.71 -6.75
N SER A 261 13.83 -19.59 -6.07
CA SER A 261 13.23 -20.61 -5.21
C SER A 261 12.42 -19.96 -4.09
N TRP A 262 11.53 -20.71 -3.44
CA TRP A 262 10.70 -20.17 -2.35
C TRP A 262 11.57 -19.55 -1.25
N LEU A 263 12.58 -20.28 -0.77
CA LEU A 263 13.51 -19.79 0.24
C LEU A 263 14.35 -18.61 -0.27
N GLY A 264 14.77 -18.63 -1.54
CA GLY A 264 15.52 -17.53 -2.14
C GLY A 264 14.70 -16.24 -2.22
N GLN A 265 13.42 -16.34 -2.58
CA GLN A 265 12.49 -15.21 -2.62
C GLN A 265 12.24 -14.67 -1.20
N LEU A 266 11.94 -15.55 -0.24
CA LEU A 266 11.69 -15.19 1.15
C LEU A 266 12.89 -14.49 1.78
N THR A 267 14.10 -15.02 1.57
CA THR A 267 15.35 -14.44 2.09
C THR A 267 15.56 -13.03 1.54
N ARG A 268 15.32 -12.81 0.23
CA ARG A 268 15.46 -11.50 -0.41
C ARG A 268 14.44 -10.48 0.11
N TYR A 269 13.22 -10.92 0.40
CA TYR A 269 12.20 -10.10 1.07
C TYR A 269 12.64 -9.66 2.47
N TYR A 270 13.16 -10.58 3.27
CA TYR A 270 13.69 -10.24 4.59
C TYR A 270 14.90 -9.31 4.52
N LEU A 271 15.84 -9.54 3.60
CA LEU A 271 16.97 -8.62 3.39
C LEU A 271 16.51 -7.22 2.97
N ALA A 272 15.49 -7.11 2.11
CA ALA A 272 14.91 -5.83 1.75
C ALA A 272 14.26 -5.14 2.96
N ALA A 273 13.53 -5.87 3.80
CA ALA A 273 12.90 -5.35 5.01
C ALA A 273 13.93 -4.84 6.02
N LEU A 274 15.02 -5.59 6.24
CA LEU A 274 16.14 -5.16 7.09
C LEU A 274 16.80 -3.90 6.54
N HIS A 275 17.10 -3.88 5.24
CA HIS A 275 17.67 -2.70 4.60
C HIS A 275 16.76 -1.49 4.73
N TYR A 276 15.45 -1.66 4.50
CA TYR A 276 14.48 -0.57 4.66
C TYR A 276 14.45 -0.05 6.08
N ASN A 277 14.35 -0.95 7.06
CA ASN A 277 14.24 -0.59 8.47
C ASN A 277 15.48 0.14 8.97
N GLU A 278 16.68 -0.26 8.55
CA GLU A 278 17.89 0.48 8.89
C GLU A 278 17.90 1.88 8.25
N ASN A 279 17.42 2.01 7.02
CA ASN A 279 17.57 3.21 6.21
C ASN A 279 16.33 4.13 6.17
N SER A 280 15.28 3.82 6.92
CA SER A 280 14.01 4.56 6.89
C SER A 280 14.13 5.95 7.52
N GLU A 281 14.95 6.08 8.56
CA GLU A 281 15.16 7.29 9.38
C GLU A 281 16.33 8.16 8.90
N ARG A 282 16.90 7.87 7.72
CA ARG A 282 17.99 8.69 7.16
C ARG A 282 17.61 10.16 7.07
N MET A 283 18.50 11.00 7.59
CA MET A 283 18.40 12.44 7.59
C MET A 283 18.55 13.02 6.17
N GLN A 284 18.07 14.24 5.98
CA GLN A 284 18.35 14.99 4.75
C GLN A 284 19.85 15.30 4.69
N ALA A 285 20.49 15.00 3.56
CA ALA A 285 21.87 15.35 3.31
C ALA A 285 22.01 16.87 3.23
N VAL A 286 23.15 17.37 3.70
CA VAL A 286 23.52 18.78 3.61
C VAL A 286 24.75 18.95 2.73
N THR A 287 24.93 20.14 2.16
CA THR A 287 26.19 20.53 1.50
C THR A 287 27.27 20.80 2.54
N GLU A 288 28.51 21.01 2.10
CA GLU A 288 29.62 21.43 2.97
C GLU A 288 29.30 22.70 3.77
N ASN A 289 28.48 23.60 3.19
CA ASN A 289 28.02 24.83 3.83
C ASN A 289 26.77 24.65 4.71
N GLY A 290 26.38 23.41 5.02
CA GLY A 290 25.22 23.10 5.86
C GLY A 290 23.85 23.28 5.19
N GLN A 291 23.78 23.51 3.88
CA GLN A 291 22.52 23.73 3.18
C GLN A 291 21.81 22.42 2.84
N PRO A 292 20.49 22.28 3.07
CA PRO A 292 19.76 21.06 2.76
C PRO A 292 19.79 20.73 1.27
N ARG A 293 20.14 19.48 0.93
CA ARG A 293 20.20 19.01 -0.46
C ARG A 293 18.85 18.55 -0.97
N TRP A 294 18.55 18.89 -2.21
CA TRP A 294 17.30 18.57 -2.90
C TRP A 294 17.58 18.03 -4.30
N SER A 295 16.70 17.16 -4.77
CA SER A 295 16.71 16.64 -6.13
C SER A 295 15.40 16.96 -6.84
N ILE A 296 15.49 17.27 -8.13
CA ILE A 296 14.33 17.41 -9.01
C ILE A 296 14.08 16.05 -9.67
N ARG A 297 12.83 15.60 -9.62
CA ARG A 297 12.36 14.39 -10.31
C ARG A 297 11.24 14.77 -11.27
N PHE A 298 11.15 14.05 -12.39
CA PHE A 298 10.11 14.21 -13.41
C PHE A 298 9.26 12.94 -13.49
N PRO A 299 8.29 12.73 -12.57
CA PRO A 299 7.46 11.54 -12.60
C PRO A 299 6.62 11.48 -13.87
N LYS A 300 6.55 10.32 -14.52
CA LYS A 300 5.77 10.11 -15.76
C LYS A 300 4.32 10.61 -15.65
N TYR A 301 3.68 10.44 -14.49
CA TYR A 301 2.29 10.84 -14.28
C TYR A 301 2.09 12.37 -14.27
N LYS A 302 3.15 13.17 -14.06
CA LYS A 302 3.09 14.64 -14.11
C LYS A 302 3.25 15.22 -15.52
N LYS A 303 3.43 14.38 -16.56
CA LYS A 303 3.46 14.78 -17.98
C LYS A 303 4.32 16.03 -18.27
N GLY A 304 5.57 16.04 -17.80
CA GLY A 304 6.50 17.17 -17.96
C GLY A 304 6.64 18.04 -16.71
N GLY A 305 5.71 17.96 -15.75
CA GLY A 305 5.87 18.57 -14.44
C GLY A 305 6.89 17.85 -13.55
N TYR A 306 7.37 18.56 -12.52
CA TYR A 306 8.40 18.05 -11.62
C TYR A 306 7.94 17.92 -10.15
N THR A 307 8.76 17.25 -9.35
CA THR A 307 8.64 17.17 -7.89
C THR A 307 10.01 17.38 -7.28
N VAL A 308 10.08 18.20 -6.24
CA VAL A 308 11.29 18.41 -5.44
C VAL A 308 11.31 17.37 -4.32
N ARG A 309 12.41 16.65 -4.14
CA ARG A 309 12.59 15.63 -3.10
C ARG A 309 13.83 15.91 -2.27
N LYS A 310 13.72 15.74 -0.96
CA LYS A 310 14.86 15.77 -0.02
C LYS A 310 15.85 14.67 -0.43
N GLU A 311 17.11 15.04 -0.65
CA GLU A 311 18.17 14.03 -0.80
C GLU A 311 18.53 13.54 0.60
N LYS A 312 18.51 12.23 0.83
CA LYS A 312 18.86 11.65 2.13
C LYS A 312 20.36 11.34 2.18
N THR A 313 20.93 11.23 3.39
CA THR A 313 22.30 10.74 3.62
C THR A 313 22.54 9.38 2.98
N GLN A 314 23.79 8.96 2.78
CA GLN A 314 24.08 7.65 2.19
C GLN A 314 23.49 6.50 3.04
N PRO A 315 23.04 5.41 2.41
CA PRO A 315 22.55 4.26 3.15
C PRO A 315 23.67 3.54 3.88
N THR A 316 23.31 2.93 5.00
CA THR A 316 24.17 2.02 5.76
C THR A 316 23.71 0.57 5.55
N TYR A 317 24.60 -0.37 5.89
CA TYR A 317 24.40 -1.81 5.70
C TYR A 317 24.74 -2.60 6.97
N ASN A 318 24.65 -1.99 8.15
CA ASN A 318 25.04 -2.59 9.42
C ASN A 318 24.25 -3.89 9.71
N TYR A 319 23.04 -4.02 9.18
CA TYR A 319 22.26 -5.25 9.24
C TYR A 319 23.01 -6.46 8.68
N THR A 320 23.93 -6.29 7.71
CA THR A 320 24.74 -7.41 7.20
C THR A 320 25.73 -7.89 8.24
N ASP A 321 26.38 -6.96 8.94
CA ASP A 321 27.33 -7.29 10.01
C ASP A 321 26.60 -7.98 11.16
N THR A 322 25.42 -7.49 11.54
CA THR A 322 24.58 -8.12 12.56
C THR A 322 24.16 -9.54 12.16
N ILE A 323 23.80 -9.78 10.88
CA ILE A 323 23.49 -11.13 10.39
C ILE A 323 24.71 -12.05 10.55
N LEU A 324 25.89 -11.60 10.11
CA LEU A 324 27.12 -12.39 10.15
C LEU A 324 27.56 -12.69 11.58
N GLN A 325 27.55 -11.69 12.46
CA GLN A 325 27.88 -11.85 13.88
C GLN A 325 26.93 -12.84 14.54
N ARG A 326 25.62 -12.73 14.27
CA ARG A 326 24.65 -13.64 14.84
C ARG A 326 24.82 -15.07 14.31
N LEU A 327 25.05 -15.24 13.01
CA LEU A 327 25.36 -16.55 12.44
C LEU A 327 26.57 -17.20 13.12
N GLN A 328 27.63 -16.43 13.37
CA GLN A 328 28.82 -16.88 14.09
C GLN A 328 28.50 -17.26 15.54
N GLN A 329 27.68 -16.47 16.24
CA GLN A 329 27.25 -16.75 17.61
C GLN A 329 26.44 -18.06 17.69
N GLU A 330 25.43 -18.22 16.84
CA GLU A 330 24.57 -19.42 16.80
C GLU A 330 25.39 -20.66 16.43
N PHE A 331 26.29 -20.55 15.44
CA PHE A 331 27.20 -21.64 15.07
C PHE A 331 28.16 -22.00 16.21
N SER A 332 28.70 -21.01 16.92
CA SER A 332 29.60 -21.24 18.06
C SER A 332 28.86 -21.85 19.26
N HIS A 333 27.58 -21.52 19.44
CA HIS A 333 26.74 -22.08 20.49
C HIS A 333 26.40 -23.55 20.22
N SER A 334 25.86 -23.85 19.03
CA SER A 334 25.57 -25.23 18.62
C SER A 334 25.38 -25.35 17.10
N PRO A 335 26.35 -25.93 16.37
CA PRO A 335 26.19 -26.20 14.94
C PRO A 335 25.02 -27.13 14.62
N ALA A 336 24.65 -28.02 15.56
CA ALA A 336 23.52 -28.93 15.40
C ALA A 336 22.20 -28.17 15.45
N GLN A 337 21.98 -27.34 16.48
CA GLN A 337 20.76 -26.52 16.58
C GLN A 337 20.62 -25.54 15.41
N LEU A 338 21.72 -24.94 14.95
CA LEU A 338 21.69 -24.09 13.76
C LEU A 338 21.24 -24.89 12.53
N ARG A 339 21.76 -26.10 12.32
CA ARG A 339 21.34 -26.98 11.22
C ARG A 339 19.86 -27.35 11.31
N ASP A 340 19.39 -27.68 12.51
CA ASP A 340 17.98 -28.03 12.75
C ASP A 340 17.06 -26.84 12.45
N SER A 341 17.45 -25.63 12.86
CA SER A 341 16.69 -24.40 12.56
C SER A 341 16.61 -24.10 11.07
N ILE A 342 17.69 -24.36 10.32
CA ILE A 342 17.69 -24.22 8.85
C ILE A 342 16.74 -25.25 8.24
N GLN A 343 16.77 -26.49 8.73
CA GLN A 343 15.90 -27.55 8.24
C GLN A 343 14.41 -27.26 8.50
N GLU A 344 14.08 -26.69 9.67
CA GLU A 344 12.72 -26.26 10.00
C GLU A 344 12.20 -25.20 9.01
N VAL A 345 13.03 -24.23 8.63
CA VAL A 345 12.66 -23.25 7.60
C VAL A 345 12.44 -23.92 6.24
N HIS A 346 13.27 -24.89 5.88
CA HIS A 346 13.10 -25.66 4.63
C HIS A 346 11.82 -26.50 4.61
N GLN A 347 11.37 -27.02 5.75
CA GLN A 347 10.14 -27.79 5.87
C GLN A 347 8.87 -26.94 5.63
N ASN A 348 8.96 -25.62 5.80
CA ASN A 348 7.87 -24.69 5.50
C ASN A 348 7.72 -24.39 4.00
N GLN A 349 8.60 -24.92 3.14
CA GLN A 349 8.48 -24.72 1.71
C GLN A 349 7.24 -25.45 1.18
N PRO A 350 6.31 -24.76 0.50
CA PRO A 350 5.16 -25.40 -0.13
C PRO A 350 5.59 -26.28 -1.30
N ASP A 351 4.76 -27.27 -1.60
CA ASP A 351 4.91 -28.12 -2.77
C ASP A 351 4.98 -27.31 -4.06
N THR A 352 5.57 -27.90 -5.10
CA THR A 352 5.70 -27.23 -6.39
C THR A 352 4.33 -27.07 -7.05
N LEU A 353 4.13 -26.06 -7.89
CA LEU A 353 2.87 -25.85 -8.64
C LEU A 353 2.45 -27.06 -9.50
N SER A 354 3.38 -27.97 -9.79
CA SER A 354 3.14 -29.18 -10.57
C SER A 354 2.99 -30.45 -9.73
N SER A 355 2.97 -30.36 -8.39
CA SER A 355 2.86 -31.53 -7.51
C SER A 355 1.61 -32.37 -7.80
N ASP A 356 0.52 -31.70 -8.17
CA ASP A 356 -0.78 -32.33 -8.38
C ASP A 356 -1.04 -32.63 -9.86
N MET A 357 -0.07 -32.35 -10.74
CA MET A 357 -0.19 -32.62 -12.17
C MET A 357 0.29 -34.02 -12.51
N ASP A 358 -0.42 -34.67 -13.43
CA ASP A 358 0.02 -35.95 -13.97
C ASP A 358 1.32 -35.75 -14.77
N VAL A 359 2.39 -36.42 -14.35
CA VAL A 359 3.71 -36.30 -14.97
C VAL A 359 3.83 -37.40 -16.01
N PRO A 360 3.82 -37.07 -17.32
CA PRO A 360 3.92 -38.09 -18.35
C PRO A 360 5.30 -38.76 -18.30
N ASP A 361 5.38 -40.00 -18.81
CA ASP A 361 6.66 -40.65 -18.99
C ASP A 361 7.58 -39.79 -19.87
N LYS A 362 8.82 -39.60 -19.41
CA LYS A 362 9.78 -38.70 -20.05
C LYS A 362 10.04 -39.10 -21.51
N ARG A 363 10.11 -40.40 -21.83
CA ARG A 363 10.37 -40.85 -23.20
C ARG A 363 9.18 -40.53 -24.09
N GLN A 364 7.96 -40.81 -23.62
CA GLN A 364 6.73 -40.47 -24.36
C GLN A 364 6.59 -38.96 -24.57
N ALA A 365 6.84 -38.14 -23.55
CA ALA A 365 6.76 -36.68 -23.66
C ALA A 365 7.80 -36.10 -24.64
N VAL A 366 9.05 -36.62 -24.60
CA VAL A 366 10.09 -36.24 -25.56
C VAL A 366 9.71 -36.67 -26.98
N GLN A 367 9.20 -37.89 -27.16
CA GLN A 367 8.74 -38.38 -28.46
C GLN A 367 7.64 -37.47 -29.01
N GLN A 368 6.60 -37.15 -28.23
CA GLN A 368 5.54 -36.22 -28.64
C GLN A 368 6.05 -34.81 -28.96
N HIS A 369 7.04 -34.30 -28.22
CA HIS A 369 7.61 -32.97 -28.47
C HIS A 369 8.44 -32.94 -29.76
N VAL A 370 9.24 -33.97 -30.01
CA VAL A 370 10.07 -34.08 -31.23
C VAL A 370 9.21 -34.35 -32.46
N HIS A 371 8.15 -35.15 -32.33
CA HIS A 371 7.20 -35.45 -33.42
C HIS A 371 6.05 -34.43 -33.55
N ARG A 372 6.05 -33.31 -32.79
CA ARG A 372 5.04 -32.24 -32.94
C ARG A 372 5.07 -31.55 -34.31
N PHE A 373 6.03 -31.91 -35.16
CA PHE A 373 6.06 -31.66 -36.60
C PHE A 373 6.25 -32.98 -37.37
N ALA A 374 5.18 -33.75 -37.56
CA ALA A 374 5.06 -34.85 -38.53
C ALA A 374 3.54 -35.03 -38.78
N ASP A 375 2.96 -34.91 -39.97
CA ASP A 375 3.43 -34.89 -41.36
C ASP A 375 2.55 -33.92 -42.18
N HIS A 376 3.17 -33.12 -43.06
CA HIS A 376 2.53 -32.59 -44.27
C HIS A 376 3.24 -33.17 -45.49
#